data_AF-A0A2M8ANG0-F1
#
_entry.id   AF-A0A2M8ANG0-F1
#
_cell.length_a   1.000
_cell.length_b   1.000
_cell.length_c   1.000
_cell.angle_alpha   90.00
_cell.angle_beta   90.00
_cell.angle_gamma   90.00
#
_symmetry.space_group_name_H-M   'P 1'
#
loop_
_entity.id
_entity.type
_entity.pdbx_description
1 polymer ?
#
loop_
_entity_poly.entity_id
_entity_poly.type
_entity_poly.pdbx_seq_one_letter_code
_entity_poly.pdbx_strand_id
1 'polypeptide(L)'
;MEKRYFLKSFLTMALITFFSLSVKSQIRIVEVDPSTDNVKIHNYGSTAVNLTNYWFCSQVVYGSLGSMTVVSGSLNLAPSADVIVTSSVNLATSADLGLYNSSTFGSTTAMTDFTQWGGSFVFPNGRENVAVSKGIWTSGTFINKTPPYVYTGNGMQNGAQFWGSVLSATDFELGSNFNVYPNPSTTNLNIVFKNRITNGLLEVYDMLGKRTMSYIINSENFSNINVSNLKSGLYLVKVTFEGSTETKRFIKG
;
A
#
# COMPACT_ATOMS: atom_id res chain seq x y z
N MET A 1 -55.71 -2.82 52.20
CA MET A 1 -54.53 -1.92 52.14
C MET A 1 -53.66 -2.42 51.00
N GLU A 2 -53.98 -2.05 49.76
CA GLU A 2 -53.26 -2.48 48.56
C GLU A 2 -52.38 -1.33 48.06
N LYS A 3 -51.06 -1.52 48.00
CA LYS A 3 -50.12 -0.53 47.45
C LYS A 3 -49.84 -0.86 45.98
N ARG A 4 -50.34 0.00 45.08
CA ARG A 4 -49.99 0.01 43.66
C ARG A 4 -48.65 0.73 43.49
N TYR A 5 -47.66 0.06 42.90
CA TYR A 5 -46.38 0.66 42.50
C TYR A 5 -46.41 1.01 41.01
N PHE A 6 -46.29 2.29 40.68
CA PHE A 6 -46.10 2.80 39.32
C PHE A 6 -44.65 2.56 38.89
N LEU A 7 -44.43 1.71 37.88
CA LEU A 7 -43.13 1.52 37.25
C LEU A 7 -42.92 2.65 36.22
N LYS A 8 -42.07 3.64 36.54
CA LYS A 8 -41.63 4.66 35.59
C LYS A 8 -40.56 4.04 34.68
N SER A 9 -40.91 3.77 33.42
CA SER A 9 -39.96 3.36 32.38
C SER A 9 -39.06 4.55 32.02
N PHE A 10 -37.78 4.45 32.35
CA PHE A 10 -36.75 5.39 31.90
C PHE A 10 -36.28 4.97 30.51
N LEU A 11 -36.70 5.71 29.48
CA LEU A 11 -36.18 5.59 28.13
C LEU A 11 -34.76 6.18 28.11
N THR A 12 -33.74 5.33 28.17
CA THR A 12 -32.34 5.74 28.01
C THR A 12 -32.04 5.87 26.51
N MET A 13 -32.00 7.11 26.03
CA MET A 13 -31.58 7.44 24.67
C MET A 13 -30.06 7.26 24.58
N ALA A 14 -29.61 6.17 23.96
CA ALA A 14 -28.20 5.95 23.67
C ALA A 14 -27.73 6.97 22.63
N LEU A 15 -27.02 8.00 23.10
CA LEU A 15 -26.36 8.98 22.25
C LEU A 15 -25.19 8.28 21.54
N ILE A 16 -25.40 7.85 20.30
CA ILE A 16 -24.31 7.38 19.42
C ILE A 16 -23.51 8.62 19.06
N THR A 17 -22.51 8.94 19.86
CA THR A 17 -21.47 9.89 19.49
C THR A 17 -20.69 9.27 18.33
N PHE A 18 -20.96 9.71 17.11
CA PHE A 18 -20.01 9.57 16.01
C PHE A 18 -18.76 10.36 16.41
N PHE A 19 -17.82 9.69 17.09
CA PHE A 19 -16.46 10.17 17.18
C PHE A 19 -15.92 10.12 15.75
N SER A 20 -15.98 11.25 15.05
CA SER A 20 -15.09 11.47 13.93
C SER A 20 -13.68 11.49 14.52
N LEU A 21 -13.01 10.34 14.45
CA LEU A 21 -11.57 10.29 14.66
C LEU A 21 -10.96 11.16 13.57
N SER A 22 -10.72 12.43 13.91
CA SER A 22 -9.86 13.31 13.12
C SER A 22 -8.49 12.65 13.13
N VAL A 23 -8.15 11.96 12.04
CA VAL A 23 -6.83 11.40 11.86
C VAL A 23 -5.89 12.60 11.76
N LYS A 24 -5.08 12.82 12.80
CA LYS A 24 -4.00 13.81 12.76
C LYS A 24 -3.17 13.56 11.51
N SER A 25 -2.70 14.64 10.86
CA SER A 25 -1.66 14.68 9.84
C SER A 25 -0.83 13.38 9.78
N GLN A 26 -1.07 12.55 8.76
CA GLN A 26 -0.40 11.27 8.55
C GLN A 26 0.56 11.40 7.38
N ILE A 27 1.70 12.04 7.66
CA ILE A 27 2.78 12.22 6.69
C ILE A 27 3.62 10.96 6.67
N ARG A 28 3.85 10.42 5.48
CA ARG A 28 4.57 9.16 5.29
C ARG A 28 5.62 9.31 4.19
N ILE A 29 6.79 8.70 4.39
CA ILE A 29 7.69 8.40 3.30
C ILE A 29 7.03 7.25 2.52
N VAL A 30 6.86 7.42 1.22
CA VAL A 30 6.21 6.42 0.37
C VAL A 30 7.08 5.90 -0.77
N GLU A 31 8.18 6.58 -1.07
CA GLU A 31 9.17 6.10 -2.03
C GLU A 31 10.56 6.56 -1.62
N VAL A 32 11.55 5.68 -1.75
CA VAL A 32 12.97 5.99 -1.56
C VAL A 32 13.75 5.42 -2.73
N ASP A 33 14.45 6.27 -3.46
CA ASP A 33 15.35 5.88 -4.55
C ASP A 33 16.80 6.28 -4.23
N PRO A 34 17.60 5.34 -3.67
CA PRO A 34 19.03 5.53 -3.43
C PRO A 34 19.87 5.89 -4.66
N SER A 35 19.39 5.60 -5.88
CA SER A 35 20.17 5.88 -7.11
C SER A 35 20.11 7.34 -7.52
N THR A 36 19.07 8.05 -7.09
CA THR A 36 18.83 9.48 -7.40
C THR A 36 18.76 10.35 -6.15
N ASP A 37 18.95 9.76 -4.97
CA ASP A 37 18.69 10.37 -3.65
C ASP A 37 17.26 10.94 -3.51
N ASN A 38 16.31 10.52 -4.35
CA ASN A 38 14.95 11.04 -4.32
C ASN A 38 14.11 10.34 -3.26
N VAL A 39 13.29 11.13 -2.57
CA VAL A 39 12.33 10.65 -1.57
C VAL A 39 10.97 11.26 -1.86
N LYS A 40 9.95 10.40 -1.97
CA LYS A 40 8.54 10.83 -2.07
C LYS A 40 7.88 10.77 -0.72
N ILE A 41 7.17 11.83 -0.38
CA ILE A 41 6.40 11.97 0.85
C ILE A 41 4.94 12.17 0.49
N HIS A 42 4.04 11.42 1.12
CA HIS A 42 2.60 11.50 0.93
C HIS A 42 1.90 11.99 2.20
N ASN A 43 0.80 12.73 2.03
CA ASN A 43 -0.09 13.11 3.12
C ASN A 43 -1.39 12.30 3.08
N TYR A 44 -1.48 11.26 3.93
CA TYR A 44 -2.72 10.49 4.12
C TYR A 44 -3.74 11.19 5.03
N GLY A 45 -3.35 12.32 5.64
CA GLY A 45 -4.23 13.12 6.50
C GLY A 45 -5.24 13.94 5.72
N SER A 46 -6.23 14.47 6.43
CA SER A 46 -7.30 15.30 5.86
C SER A 46 -7.00 16.80 5.84
N THR A 47 -5.85 17.21 6.37
CA THR A 47 -5.43 18.62 6.45
C THR A 47 -4.07 18.83 5.80
N ALA A 48 -3.85 20.02 5.23
CA ALA A 48 -2.54 20.40 4.72
C ALA A 48 -1.50 20.47 5.85
N VAL A 49 -0.24 20.11 5.54
CA VAL A 49 0.87 20.10 6.50
C VAL A 49 2.08 20.78 5.90
N ASN A 50 2.64 21.74 6.61
CA ASN A 50 3.88 22.39 6.20
C ASN A 50 5.09 21.57 6.66
N LEU A 51 5.85 21.06 5.70
CA LEU A 51 7.03 20.20 5.91
C LEU A 51 8.36 20.97 5.94
N THR A 52 8.37 22.31 5.82
CA THR A 52 9.60 23.11 5.76
C THR A 52 10.53 22.88 6.97
N ASN A 53 9.97 22.63 8.15
CA ASN A 53 10.72 22.40 9.39
C ASN A 53 10.96 20.91 9.69
N TYR A 54 10.57 20.01 8.78
CA TYR A 54 10.83 18.58 8.93
C TYR A 54 12.27 18.26 8.53
N TRP A 55 12.73 17.10 8.96
CA TRP A 55 14.09 16.63 8.78
C TRP A 55 14.13 15.19 8.30
N PHE A 56 15.07 14.89 7.41
CA PHE A 56 15.54 13.54 7.20
C PHE A 56 16.71 13.24 8.13
N CYS A 57 16.75 11.99 8.59
CA CYS A 57 17.88 11.38 9.27
C CYS A 57 18.17 10.05 8.59
N SER A 58 19.39 9.85 8.10
CA SER A 58 19.87 8.57 7.59
C SER A 58 21.27 8.32 8.15
N GLN A 59 21.48 7.17 8.79
CA GLN A 59 22.74 6.78 9.43
C GLN A 59 23.33 7.88 10.32
N VAL A 60 22.47 8.57 11.08
CA VAL A 60 22.84 9.66 12.01
C VAL A 60 23.40 10.91 11.30
N VAL A 61 23.18 11.03 9.99
CA VAL A 61 23.35 12.25 9.19
C VAL A 61 22.00 12.93 8.99
N TYR A 62 21.95 14.27 9.07
CA TYR A 62 20.70 15.04 9.13
C TYR A 62 20.59 16.08 8.02
N GLY A 63 19.38 16.24 7.47
CA GLY A 63 19.08 17.24 6.45
C GLY A 63 17.70 17.86 6.65
N SER A 64 17.60 19.18 6.57
CA SER A 64 16.32 19.89 6.68
C SER A 64 15.59 19.90 5.34
N LEU A 65 14.32 19.51 5.33
CA LEU A 65 13.50 19.47 4.11
C LEU A 65 13.35 20.86 3.49
N GLY A 66 13.28 21.92 4.29
CA GLY A 66 13.20 23.31 3.80
C GLY A 66 14.42 23.77 3.00
N SER A 67 15.54 23.02 3.04
CA SER A 67 16.76 23.30 2.27
C SER A 67 16.96 22.38 1.07
N MET A 68 16.13 21.34 0.91
CA MET A 68 16.25 20.35 -0.17
C MET A 68 15.61 20.85 -1.46
N THR A 69 16.09 20.34 -2.60
CA THR A 69 15.48 20.61 -3.90
C THR A 69 14.17 19.86 -4.03
N VAL A 70 13.08 20.59 -4.28
CA VAL A 70 11.77 20.00 -4.62
C VAL A 70 11.77 19.64 -6.10
N VAL A 71 11.68 18.34 -6.40
CA VAL A 71 11.60 17.81 -7.78
C VAL A 71 10.17 17.93 -8.31
N SER A 72 9.17 17.67 -7.48
CA SER A 72 7.75 17.83 -7.81
C SER A 72 6.89 18.01 -6.55
N GLY A 73 5.71 18.61 -6.70
CA GLY A 73 4.78 18.86 -5.60
C GLY A 73 5.15 20.09 -4.76
N SER A 74 4.76 20.10 -3.48
CA SER A 74 4.98 21.23 -2.57
C SER A 74 5.21 20.76 -1.13
N LEU A 75 6.15 21.42 -0.43
CA LEU A 75 6.37 21.19 1.01
C LEU A 75 5.21 21.70 1.88
N ASN A 76 4.34 22.58 1.36
CA ASN A 76 3.03 22.80 1.97
C ASN A 76 2.07 21.74 1.43
N LEU A 77 2.18 20.54 1.99
CA LEU A 77 1.64 19.31 1.42
C LEU A 77 0.14 19.18 1.70
N ALA A 78 -0.67 19.33 0.66
CA ALA A 78 -2.13 19.20 0.73
C ALA A 78 -2.57 17.76 1.08
N PRO A 79 -3.83 17.55 1.54
CA PRO A 79 -4.39 16.21 1.70
C PRO A 79 -4.29 15.38 0.42
N SER A 80 -3.94 14.11 0.55
CA SER A 80 -3.78 13.15 -0.56
C SER A 80 -2.76 13.56 -1.63
N ALA A 81 -1.90 14.54 -1.36
CA ALA A 81 -0.88 15.00 -2.28
C ALA A 81 0.49 14.38 -1.96
N ASP A 82 1.34 14.38 -2.98
CA ASP A 82 2.75 13.98 -2.91
C ASP A 82 3.69 15.19 -3.05
N VAL A 83 4.86 15.10 -2.43
CA VAL A 83 6.04 15.90 -2.74
C VAL A 83 7.23 14.99 -2.93
N ILE A 84 8.04 15.26 -3.96
CA ILE A 84 9.31 14.57 -4.19
C ILE A 84 10.42 15.58 -3.96
N VAL A 85 11.37 15.21 -3.12
CA VAL A 85 12.58 15.99 -2.85
C VAL A 85 13.82 15.17 -3.17
N THR A 86 14.88 15.83 -3.59
CA THR A 86 16.23 15.24 -3.61
C THR A 86 16.84 15.43 -2.22
N SER A 87 17.12 14.33 -1.55
CA SER A 87 17.67 14.30 -0.20
C SER A 87 19.04 14.95 -0.15
N SER A 88 19.28 15.79 0.88
CA SER A 88 20.61 16.31 1.18
C SER A 88 21.45 15.36 2.05
N VAL A 89 20.84 14.30 2.58
CA VAL A 89 21.57 13.19 3.22
C VAL A 89 21.75 12.06 2.21
N ASN A 90 22.95 11.49 2.13
CA ASN A 90 23.24 10.42 1.18
C ASN A 90 22.43 9.17 1.52
N LEU A 91 21.68 8.65 0.55
CA LEU A 91 20.91 7.43 0.69
C LEU A 91 21.78 6.27 0.17
N ALA A 92 22.60 5.70 1.07
CA ALA A 92 23.49 4.60 0.72
C ALA A 92 22.73 3.36 0.22
N THR A 93 23.45 2.42 -0.41
CA THR A 93 22.90 1.14 -0.90
C THR A 93 22.26 0.29 0.20
N SER A 94 22.68 0.49 1.45
CA SER A 94 22.05 -0.04 2.66
C SER A 94 22.03 1.06 3.73
N ALA A 95 20.85 1.49 4.15
CA ALA A 95 20.69 2.54 5.14
C ALA A 95 19.29 2.50 5.79
N ASP A 96 19.12 3.28 6.85
CA ASP A 96 17.83 3.71 7.35
C ASP A 96 17.45 5.11 6.82
N LEU A 97 16.18 5.46 6.92
CA LEU A 97 15.68 6.81 6.70
C LEU A 97 14.52 7.08 7.66
N GLY A 98 14.73 8.03 8.57
CA GLY A 98 13.70 8.57 9.43
C GLY A 98 13.25 9.96 8.97
N LEU A 99 11.94 10.19 9.01
CA LEU A 99 11.34 11.51 8.87
C LEU A 99 10.99 12.06 10.26
N TYR A 100 11.36 13.30 10.54
CA TYR A 100 11.14 13.93 11.84
C TYR A 100 10.48 15.30 11.68
N ASN A 101 9.54 15.65 12.56
CA ASN A 101 8.88 16.96 12.59
C ASN A 101 9.69 18.07 13.28
N SER A 102 10.85 17.72 13.86
CA SER A 102 11.76 18.61 14.56
C SER A 102 13.15 17.98 14.63
N SER A 103 14.18 18.76 14.97
CA SER A 103 15.58 18.31 15.07
C SER A 103 15.90 17.47 16.33
N THR A 104 14.91 16.77 16.89
CA THR A 104 15.07 15.94 18.10
C THR A 104 15.14 14.45 17.75
N PHE A 105 16.25 14.01 17.19
CA PHE A 105 16.36 12.71 16.49
C PHE A 105 16.28 11.45 17.37
N GLY A 106 16.40 11.59 18.69
CA GLY A 106 16.18 10.52 19.67
C GLY A 106 14.72 10.39 20.16
N SER A 107 13.83 11.29 19.75
CA SER A 107 12.46 11.36 20.27
C SER A 107 11.46 10.58 19.42
N THR A 108 10.69 9.70 20.07
CA THR A 108 9.56 8.98 19.44
C THR A 108 8.41 9.91 19.04
N THR A 109 8.28 11.05 19.71
CA THR A 109 7.30 12.11 19.37
C THR A 109 7.75 12.89 18.14
N ALA A 110 9.06 13.12 18.00
CA ALA A 110 9.60 13.85 16.87
C ALA A 110 9.62 13.00 15.59
N MET A 111 9.95 11.72 15.71
CA MET A 111 9.90 10.78 14.60
C MET A 111 8.47 10.66 14.07
N THR A 112 8.29 10.97 12.81
CA THR A 112 7.01 10.88 12.08
C THR A 112 6.91 9.55 11.36
N ASP A 113 7.96 9.15 10.64
CA ASP A 113 7.99 7.91 9.86
C ASP A 113 9.41 7.33 9.81
N PHE A 114 9.51 6.05 9.42
CA PHE A 114 10.78 5.34 9.36
C PHE A 114 10.73 4.20 8.33
N THR A 115 11.85 4.01 7.64
CA THR A 115 12.11 2.82 6.83
C THR A 115 13.60 2.47 6.86
N GLN A 116 13.96 1.23 6.53
CA GLN A 116 15.35 0.82 6.34
C GLN A 116 15.48 -0.33 5.34
N TRP A 117 16.60 -0.38 4.63
CA TRP A 117 16.86 -1.33 3.55
C TRP A 117 18.30 -1.86 3.57
N GLY A 118 18.49 -3.06 3.05
CA GLY A 118 19.82 -3.70 2.97
C GLY A 118 20.44 -4.09 4.32
N GLY A 119 19.81 -3.76 5.45
CA GLY A 119 20.28 -4.12 6.79
C GLY A 119 19.45 -3.45 7.89
N SER A 120 19.80 -3.77 9.14
CA SER A 120 19.23 -3.16 10.34
C SER A 120 20.23 -2.15 10.92
N PHE A 121 19.77 -0.92 11.16
CA PHE A 121 20.60 0.20 11.57
C PHE A 121 20.10 0.80 12.88
N VAL A 122 20.68 0.30 13.98
CA VAL A 122 20.43 0.76 15.34
C VAL A 122 21.47 1.82 15.73
N PHE A 123 21.15 2.73 16.66
CA PHE A 123 22.13 3.66 17.24
C PHE A 123 23.39 2.90 17.70
N PRO A 124 24.61 3.39 17.38
CA PRO A 124 24.96 4.72 16.86
C PRO A 124 24.97 4.87 15.33
N ASN A 125 24.54 3.85 14.57
CA ASN A 125 24.62 3.84 13.10
C ASN A 125 23.28 4.05 12.39
N GLY A 126 22.21 4.28 13.15
CA GLY A 126 20.88 4.53 12.64
C GLY A 126 19.88 4.82 13.76
N ARG A 127 18.58 4.78 13.42
CA ARG A 127 17.47 5.18 14.30
C ARG A 127 16.41 4.11 14.47
N GLU A 128 16.71 2.85 14.13
CA GLU A 128 15.78 1.75 14.35
C GLU A 128 15.30 1.64 15.80
N ASN A 129 16.17 1.86 16.80
CA ASN A 129 15.77 1.85 18.21
C ASN A 129 14.67 2.87 18.54
N VAL A 130 14.68 4.03 17.88
CA VAL A 130 13.64 5.07 18.06
C VAL A 130 12.34 4.62 17.37
N ALA A 131 12.44 4.05 16.17
CA ALA A 131 11.28 3.56 15.41
C ALA A 131 10.58 2.36 16.09
N VAL A 132 11.37 1.45 16.66
CA VAL A 132 10.90 0.33 17.48
C VAL A 132 10.24 0.85 18.75
N SER A 133 10.88 1.79 19.46
CA SER A 133 10.30 2.39 20.68
C SER A 133 9.00 3.17 20.40
N LYS A 134 8.87 3.75 19.20
CA LYS A 134 7.64 4.41 18.74
C LYS A 134 6.55 3.39 18.35
N GLY A 135 6.90 2.15 18.06
CA GLY A 135 5.98 1.11 17.59
C GLY A 135 5.67 1.16 16.09
N ILE A 136 6.51 1.83 15.29
CA ILE A 136 6.35 1.90 13.82
C ILE A 136 7.32 1.00 13.05
N TRP A 137 8.17 0.26 13.76
CA TRP A 137 9.09 -0.69 13.16
C TRP A 137 9.29 -1.92 14.04
N THR A 138 9.58 -3.06 13.43
CA THR A 138 9.92 -4.30 14.14
C THR A 138 11.43 -4.46 14.16
N SER A 139 12.01 -4.70 15.33
CA SER A 139 13.46 -4.83 15.50
C SER A 139 14.05 -5.92 14.59
N GLY A 140 15.15 -5.59 13.92
CA GLY A 140 15.90 -6.46 13.01
C GLY A 140 15.29 -6.58 11.61
N THR A 141 14.12 -6.01 11.35
CA THR A 141 13.45 -6.14 10.05
C THR A 141 13.90 -5.06 9.08
N PHE A 142 14.03 -5.38 7.78
CA PHE A 142 14.42 -4.42 6.75
C PHE A 142 13.87 -4.82 5.40
N ILE A 143 13.84 -3.86 4.46
CA ILE A 143 13.41 -4.10 3.10
C ILE A 143 14.49 -4.92 2.38
N ASN A 144 14.15 -6.15 2.02
CA ASN A 144 15.01 -7.06 1.26
C ASN A 144 14.51 -7.17 -0.19
N LYS A 145 14.52 -6.04 -0.90
CA LYS A 145 14.09 -5.87 -2.31
C LYS A 145 15.09 -4.97 -3.03
N THR A 146 14.89 -4.77 -4.33
CA THR A 146 15.68 -3.81 -5.11
C THR A 146 15.03 -2.42 -5.07
N PRO A 147 15.79 -1.33 -5.02
CA PRO A 147 15.22 0.01 -5.14
C PRO A 147 14.64 0.26 -6.56
N PRO A 148 13.79 1.29 -6.74
CA PRO A 148 13.26 2.17 -5.69
C PRO A 148 12.33 1.42 -4.73
N TYR A 149 12.43 1.72 -3.45
CA TYR A 149 11.61 1.12 -2.40
C TYR A 149 10.29 1.84 -2.31
N VAL A 150 9.18 1.12 -2.38
CA VAL A 150 7.83 1.70 -2.44
C VAL A 150 7.01 1.21 -1.27
N TYR A 151 6.41 2.12 -0.53
CA TYR A 151 5.42 1.78 0.49
C TYR A 151 4.11 1.34 -0.17
N THR A 152 3.59 0.17 0.22
CA THR A 152 2.39 -0.45 -0.35
C THR A 152 1.20 -0.45 0.62
N GLY A 153 1.33 0.22 1.76
CA GLY A 153 0.26 0.32 2.75
C GLY A 153 -0.70 1.49 2.51
N ASN A 154 -1.69 1.62 3.37
CA ASN A 154 -2.74 2.66 3.30
C ASN A 154 -2.48 3.89 4.18
N GLY A 155 -1.22 4.10 4.57
CA GLY A 155 -0.80 5.14 5.51
C GLY A 155 -0.82 4.73 6.98
N MET A 156 -1.72 3.82 7.40
CA MET A 156 -1.86 3.38 8.80
C MET A 156 -0.93 2.22 9.18
N GLN A 157 -0.36 1.55 8.19
CA GLN A 157 0.42 0.33 8.35
C GLN A 157 1.92 0.64 8.48
N ASN A 158 2.62 -0.15 9.29
CA ASN A 158 4.00 0.15 9.70
C ASN A 158 4.88 -1.11 9.58
N GLY A 159 6.18 -0.94 9.33
CA GLY A 159 7.15 -2.02 9.25
C GLY A 159 7.49 -2.48 7.82
N ALA A 160 8.58 -3.23 7.71
CA ALA A 160 9.20 -3.63 6.45
C ALA A 160 8.27 -4.41 5.50
N GLN A 161 7.28 -5.16 6.03
CA GLN A 161 6.36 -5.93 5.19
C GLN A 161 5.40 -5.09 4.33
N PHE A 162 5.27 -3.78 4.61
CA PHE A 162 4.49 -2.84 3.78
C PHE A 162 5.36 -2.08 2.79
N TRP A 163 6.55 -2.60 2.49
CA TRP A 163 7.46 -2.01 1.52
C TRP A 163 7.85 -3.05 0.47
N GLY A 164 7.78 -2.64 -0.79
CA GLY A 164 8.13 -3.41 -1.97
C GLY A 164 9.15 -2.68 -2.83
N SER A 165 9.23 -3.07 -4.10
CA SER A 165 9.97 -2.36 -5.14
C SER A 165 9.02 -1.88 -6.24
N VAL A 166 9.42 -0.90 -7.06
CA VAL A 166 8.62 -0.49 -8.24
C VAL A 166 8.32 -1.69 -9.15
N LEU A 167 9.29 -2.59 -9.35
CA LEU A 167 9.08 -3.85 -10.09
C LEU A 167 8.19 -4.87 -9.36
N SER A 168 7.91 -4.70 -8.07
CA SER A 168 6.92 -5.50 -7.33
C SER A 168 5.59 -4.76 -7.10
N ALA A 169 5.51 -3.47 -7.40
CA ALA A 169 4.35 -2.60 -7.16
C ALA A 169 3.46 -2.46 -8.40
N THR A 170 3.91 -2.91 -9.56
CA THR A 170 3.09 -3.06 -10.78
C THR A 170 2.68 -4.53 -10.93
N ASP A 171 1.45 -4.89 -10.53
CA ASP A 171 0.50 -5.59 -11.41
C ASP A 171 -0.71 -6.27 -10.75
N PHE A 172 -0.79 -6.46 -9.42
CA PHE A 172 -1.76 -7.45 -8.96
C PHE A 172 -3.19 -6.99 -8.64
N GLU A 173 -3.48 -5.80 -8.06
CA GLU A 173 -4.82 -5.61 -7.45
C GLU A 173 -5.50 -4.23 -7.60
N LEU A 174 -4.83 -3.15 -8.01
CA LEU A 174 -5.48 -1.82 -8.01
C LEU A 174 -6.21 -1.46 -9.33
N GLY A 175 -5.94 -2.16 -10.44
CA GLY A 175 -6.49 -1.86 -11.76
C GLY A 175 -7.28 -2.97 -12.46
N SER A 176 -7.42 -4.17 -11.87
CA SER A 176 -8.02 -5.31 -12.59
C SER A 176 -9.52 -5.13 -12.80
N ASN A 177 -10.02 -5.24 -14.03
CA ASN A 177 -11.45 -5.26 -14.35
C ASN A 177 -12.11 -6.57 -13.96
N PHE A 178 -11.34 -7.64 -13.77
CA PHE A 178 -11.84 -8.92 -13.28
C PHE A 178 -10.88 -9.59 -12.30
N ASN A 179 -11.33 -10.62 -11.59
CA ASN A 179 -10.57 -11.47 -10.68
C ASN A 179 -10.89 -12.95 -10.94
N VAL A 180 -9.97 -13.84 -10.59
CA VAL A 180 -10.03 -15.27 -10.94
C VAL A 180 -9.81 -16.13 -9.70
N TYR A 181 -10.74 -17.05 -9.41
CA TYR A 181 -10.61 -17.99 -8.29
C TYR A 181 -11.40 -19.30 -8.50
N PRO A 182 -11.05 -20.40 -7.82
CA PRO A 182 -9.83 -20.57 -7.05
C PRO A 182 -8.61 -20.62 -7.96
N ASN A 183 -7.45 -20.29 -7.40
CA ASN A 183 -6.17 -20.49 -8.05
C ASN A 183 -5.22 -21.11 -7.00
N PRO A 184 -4.89 -22.41 -7.08
CA PRO A 184 -5.19 -23.35 -8.18
C PRO A 184 -6.68 -23.73 -8.32
N SER A 185 -7.09 -24.12 -9.53
CA SER A 185 -8.43 -24.66 -9.85
C SER A 185 -8.33 -26.08 -10.41
N THR A 186 -9.32 -26.93 -10.15
CA THR A 186 -9.37 -28.33 -10.62
C THR A 186 -10.47 -28.57 -11.65
N THR A 187 -11.70 -28.10 -11.38
CA THR A 187 -12.88 -28.34 -12.22
C THR A 187 -13.43 -27.05 -12.80
N ASN A 188 -13.62 -26.04 -11.95
CA ASN A 188 -14.29 -24.80 -12.33
C ASN A 188 -13.42 -23.60 -11.96
N LEU A 189 -13.34 -22.63 -12.85
CA LEU A 189 -12.68 -21.36 -12.64
C LEU A 189 -13.75 -20.26 -12.65
N ASN A 190 -13.85 -19.52 -11.55
CA ASN A 190 -14.73 -18.37 -11.41
C ASN A 190 -14.00 -17.12 -11.86
N ILE A 191 -14.72 -16.28 -12.59
CA ILE A 191 -14.24 -14.99 -13.07
C ILE A 191 -15.25 -13.94 -12.59
N VAL A 192 -14.81 -13.09 -11.68
CA VAL A 192 -15.62 -12.01 -11.12
C VAL A 192 -15.21 -10.70 -11.75
N PHE A 193 -16.16 -10.02 -12.38
CA PHE A 193 -15.94 -8.72 -13.03
C PHE A 193 -16.32 -7.59 -12.06
N LYS A 194 -15.59 -6.46 -12.13
CA LYS A 194 -15.93 -5.24 -11.38
C LYS A 194 -17.23 -4.61 -11.90
N ASN A 195 -17.44 -4.69 -13.21
CA ASN A 195 -18.59 -4.12 -13.91
C ASN A 195 -19.24 -5.18 -14.81
N ARG A 196 -20.48 -4.91 -15.24
CA ARG A 196 -21.19 -5.70 -16.23
C ARG A 196 -20.40 -5.80 -17.53
N ILE A 197 -20.29 -7.01 -18.05
CA ILE A 197 -19.73 -7.31 -19.35
C ILE A 197 -20.85 -7.70 -20.31
N THR A 198 -20.90 -7.02 -21.46
CA THR A 198 -21.75 -7.38 -22.59
C THR A 198 -20.86 -7.66 -23.80
N ASN A 199 -21.08 -8.79 -24.48
CA ASN A 199 -20.29 -9.25 -25.62
C ASN A 199 -18.77 -9.31 -25.37
N GLY A 200 -18.36 -9.67 -24.15
CA GLY A 200 -16.95 -9.87 -23.84
C GLY A 200 -16.43 -11.18 -24.43
N LEU A 201 -15.17 -11.20 -24.87
CA LEU A 201 -14.48 -12.40 -25.34
C LEU A 201 -13.55 -12.90 -24.23
N LEU A 202 -13.82 -14.11 -23.73
CA LEU A 202 -12.98 -14.81 -22.76
C LEU A 202 -12.22 -15.93 -23.47
N GLU A 203 -10.90 -15.94 -23.35
CA GLU A 203 -10.02 -16.94 -23.93
C GLU A 203 -9.09 -17.53 -22.87
N VAL A 204 -8.77 -18.82 -22.98
CA VAL A 204 -7.77 -19.49 -22.15
C VAL A 204 -6.64 -19.98 -23.04
N TYR A 205 -5.40 -19.72 -22.63
CA TYR A 205 -4.18 -20.11 -23.33
C TYR A 205 -3.25 -20.93 -22.43
N ASP A 206 -2.56 -21.89 -23.02
CA ASP A 206 -1.42 -22.55 -22.38
C ASP A 206 -0.15 -21.69 -22.45
N MET A 207 0.94 -22.17 -21.84
CA MET A 207 2.23 -21.46 -21.81
C MET A 207 2.93 -21.36 -23.16
N LEU A 208 2.50 -22.12 -24.16
CA LEU A 208 3.00 -22.03 -25.53
C LEU A 208 2.17 -21.03 -26.36
N GLY A 209 1.18 -20.38 -25.75
CA GLY A 209 0.28 -19.44 -26.42
C GLY A 209 -0.82 -20.13 -27.23
N LYS A 210 -1.00 -21.45 -27.12
CA LYS A 210 -2.09 -22.14 -27.79
C LYS A 210 -3.39 -21.86 -27.04
N ARG A 211 -4.38 -21.34 -27.77
CA ARG A 211 -5.74 -21.14 -27.24
C ARG A 211 -6.43 -22.49 -27.04
N THR A 212 -6.79 -22.78 -25.80
CA THR A 212 -7.47 -24.02 -25.41
C THR A 212 -8.98 -23.85 -25.26
N MET A 213 -9.45 -22.64 -24.95
CA MET A 213 -10.87 -22.31 -24.78
C MET A 213 -11.17 -20.89 -25.28
N SER A 214 -12.41 -20.66 -25.72
CA SER A 214 -12.90 -19.37 -26.19
C SER A 214 -14.42 -19.27 -25.99
N TYR A 215 -14.89 -18.24 -25.31
CA TYR A 215 -16.31 -18.01 -25.02
C TYR A 215 -16.68 -16.55 -25.22
N ILE A 216 -17.89 -16.29 -25.73
CA ILE A 216 -18.51 -14.98 -25.58
C ILE A 216 -19.26 -14.96 -24.26
N ILE A 217 -18.97 -13.99 -23.42
CA ILE A 217 -19.56 -13.81 -22.10
C ILE A 217 -20.47 -12.58 -22.07
N ASN A 218 -21.68 -12.79 -21.56
CA ASN A 218 -22.64 -11.75 -21.18
C ASN A 218 -22.95 -11.98 -19.71
N SER A 219 -22.44 -11.13 -18.84
CA SER A 219 -22.54 -11.32 -17.39
C SER A 219 -22.61 -9.99 -16.65
N GLU A 220 -23.42 -9.94 -15.60
CA GLU A 220 -23.51 -8.77 -14.71
C GLU A 220 -22.22 -8.59 -13.90
N ASN A 221 -21.67 -9.66 -13.33
CA ASN A 221 -20.43 -9.59 -12.55
C ASN A 221 -19.71 -10.94 -12.36
N PHE A 222 -20.22 -12.03 -12.94
CA PHE A 222 -19.73 -13.37 -12.65
C PHE A 222 -19.88 -14.33 -13.83
N SER A 223 -18.78 -14.98 -14.19
CA SER A 223 -18.77 -16.10 -15.14
C SER A 223 -18.07 -17.30 -14.51
N ASN A 224 -18.59 -18.49 -14.78
CA ASN A 224 -17.96 -19.75 -14.41
C ASN A 224 -17.55 -20.49 -15.68
N ILE A 225 -16.30 -20.95 -15.74
CA ILE A 225 -15.82 -21.78 -16.84
C ILE A 225 -15.37 -23.14 -16.33
N ASN A 226 -15.72 -24.19 -17.06
CA ASN A 226 -15.28 -25.54 -16.75
C ASN A 226 -13.88 -25.76 -17.34
N VAL A 227 -12.90 -25.96 -16.45
CA VAL A 227 -11.49 -26.22 -16.75
C VAL A 227 -11.08 -27.67 -16.51
N SER A 228 -12.01 -28.57 -16.20
CA SER A 228 -11.71 -29.98 -15.89
C SER A 228 -10.96 -30.73 -16.99
N ASN A 229 -11.18 -30.36 -18.25
CA ASN A 229 -10.54 -30.97 -19.41
C ASN A 229 -9.11 -30.44 -19.67
N LEU A 230 -8.66 -29.42 -18.93
CA LEU A 230 -7.28 -28.93 -19.01
C LEU A 230 -6.34 -29.88 -18.25
N LYS A 231 -5.14 -30.08 -18.78
CA LYS A 231 -4.08 -30.79 -18.06
C LYS A 231 -3.57 -29.91 -16.92
N SER A 232 -3.03 -30.52 -15.86
CA SER A 232 -2.39 -29.76 -14.79
C SER A 232 -1.24 -28.92 -15.35
N GLY A 233 -1.16 -27.65 -14.95
CA GLY A 233 -0.21 -26.70 -15.51
C GLY A 233 -0.59 -25.24 -15.32
N LEU A 234 0.26 -24.34 -15.78
CA LEU A 234 0.01 -22.89 -15.76
C LEU A 234 -0.73 -22.46 -17.02
N TYR A 235 -1.73 -21.60 -16.85
CA TYR A 235 -2.57 -21.07 -17.93
C TYR A 235 -2.77 -19.56 -17.78
N LEU A 236 -3.11 -18.92 -18.90
CA LEU A 236 -3.54 -17.53 -18.96
C LEU A 236 -5.02 -17.47 -19.32
N VAL A 237 -5.80 -16.70 -18.57
CA VAL A 237 -7.17 -16.31 -18.93
C VAL A 237 -7.16 -14.85 -19.36
N LYS A 238 -7.60 -14.61 -20.58
CA LYS A 238 -7.69 -13.28 -21.20
C LYS A 238 -9.14 -12.92 -21.40
N VAL A 239 -9.52 -11.70 -21.04
CA VAL A 239 -10.85 -11.15 -21.27
C VAL A 239 -10.72 -9.84 -22.05
N THR A 240 -11.44 -9.75 -23.16
CA THR A 240 -11.52 -8.56 -24.00
C THR A 240 -12.96 -8.03 -24.00
N PHE A 241 -13.18 -6.79 -23.60
CA PHE A 241 -14.49 -6.14 -23.61
C PHE A 241 -14.33 -4.62 -23.75
N GLU A 242 -15.26 -3.95 -24.43
CA GLU A 242 -15.26 -2.48 -24.63
C GLU A 242 -13.91 -1.92 -25.13
N GLY A 243 -13.22 -2.67 -26.00
CA GLY A 243 -11.90 -2.29 -26.53
C GLY A 243 -10.73 -2.49 -25.56
N SER A 244 -11.00 -2.87 -24.30
CA SER A 244 -10.00 -3.19 -23.29
C SER A 244 -9.70 -4.68 -23.27
N THR A 245 -8.45 -5.04 -23.03
CA THR A 245 -8.00 -6.42 -22.84
C THR A 245 -7.26 -6.54 -21.52
N GLU A 246 -7.64 -7.52 -20.71
CA GLU A 246 -6.92 -7.87 -19.49
C GLU A 246 -6.63 -9.37 -19.47
N THR A 247 -5.47 -9.75 -18.91
CA THR A 247 -5.06 -11.16 -18.80
C THR A 247 -4.62 -11.45 -17.37
N LYS A 248 -5.10 -12.57 -16.81
CA LYS A 248 -4.66 -13.09 -15.52
C LYS A 248 -4.14 -14.52 -15.65
N ARG A 249 -3.23 -14.91 -14.76
CA ARG A 249 -2.70 -16.27 -14.69
C ARG A 249 -3.49 -17.11 -13.68
N PHE A 250 -3.65 -18.40 -13.96
CA PHE A 250 -4.11 -19.37 -12.98
C PHE A 250 -3.41 -20.73 -13.16
N ILE A 251 -3.35 -21.50 -12.08
CA ILE A 251 -2.78 -22.84 -12.03
C ILE A 251 -3.94 -23.84 -12.11
N LYS A 252 -3.90 -24.74 -13.10
CA LYS A 252 -4.74 -25.94 -13.13
C LYS A 252 -4.06 -27.02 -12.29
N GLY A 253 -4.72 -27.43 -11.21
CA GLY A 253 -4.36 -28.56 -10.36
C GLY A 253 -4.66 -29.89 -11.03
#